data_AF-A0A060BZ67-F1
#
_entry.id   AF-A0A060BZ67-F1
#
_cell.length_a   1.000
_cell.length_b   1.000
_cell.length_c   1.000
_cell.angle_alpha   90.00
_cell.angle_beta   90.00
_cell.angle_gamma   90.00
#
_symmetry.space_group_name_H-M   'P 1'
#
loop_
_entity.id
_entity.type
_entity.pdbx_description
1 polymer ?
#
loop_
_entity_poly.entity_id
_entity_poly.type
_entity_poly.pdbx_seq_one_letter_code
_entity_poly.pdbx_strand_id
1 'polypeptide(L)'
;LQGQAAVPETIAGSLDWPDKPANLRLSADFSPGKDTCRFFYQHQQGQWLRLGPVHSLYYRLDQFMGARAALFCFPVMNRGAGLISVSFAIH
;
A
#
# COMPACT_ATOMS: atom_id res chain seq x y z
N LEU A 1 -26.96 17.10 -3.97
CA LEU A 1 -25.93 16.13 -3.55
C LEU A 1 -24.77 16.26 -4.53
N GLN A 2 -23.85 17.20 -4.28
CA GLN A 2 -22.67 17.38 -5.13
C GLN A 2 -21.71 16.22 -4.84
N GLY A 3 -21.42 15.42 -5.86
CA GLY A 3 -20.47 14.33 -5.79
C GLY A 3 -19.09 14.88 -5.43
N GLN A 4 -18.56 14.43 -4.29
CA GLN A 4 -17.14 14.58 -4.00
C GLN A 4 -16.37 13.92 -5.14
N ALA A 5 -15.63 14.73 -5.89
CA ALA A 5 -14.65 14.22 -6.84
C ALA A 5 -13.67 13.34 -6.07
N ALA A 6 -13.59 12.06 -6.44
CA ALA A 6 -12.63 11.13 -5.88
C ALA A 6 -11.23 11.74 -6.04
N VAL A 7 -10.54 11.94 -4.92
CA VAL A 7 -9.12 12.31 -4.94
C VAL A 7 -8.41 11.21 -5.74
N PRO A 8 -7.66 11.55 -6.81
CA PRO A 8 -6.98 10.52 -7.60
C PRO A 8 -6.04 9.75 -6.69
N GLU A 9 -6.24 8.43 -6.60
CA GLU A 9 -5.35 7.55 -5.85
C GLU A 9 -3.93 7.74 -6.39
N THR A 10 -3.03 8.22 -5.53
CA THR A 10 -1.62 8.36 -5.91
C THR A 10 -0.97 6.99 -5.83
N ILE A 11 -0.73 6.37 -6.99
CA ILE A 11 -0.01 5.09 -7.07
C ILE A 11 1.47 5.35 -6.72
N ALA A 12 1.89 4.89 -5.55
CA ALA A 12 3.26 5.08 -5.08
C ALA A 12 4.26 4.06 -5.67
N GLY A 13 3.77 2.96 -6.25
CA GLY A 13 4.58 1.96 -6.92
C GLY A 13 3.72 0.88 -7.59
N SER A 14 4.19 0.33 -8.71
CA SER A 14 3.52 -0.75 -9.43
C SER A 14 4.55 -1.63 -10.13
N LEU A 15 4.24 -2.92 -10.30
CA LEU A 15 5.06 -3.91 -10.98
C LEU A 15 4.16 -4.98 -11.60
N ASP A 16 4.47 -5.41 -12.82
CA ASP A 16 3.86 -6.59 -13.43
C ASP A 16 4.36 -7.85 -12.74
N TRP A 17 3.43 -8.69 -12.28
CA TRP A 17 3.76 -9.86 -11.46
C TRP A 17 3.58 -11.17 -12.24
N PRO A 18 4.67 -11.86 -12.63
CA PRO A 18 4.58 -13.05 -13.48
C PRO A 18 4.29 -14.35 -12.72
N ASP A 19 4.62 -14.44 -11.43
CA ASP A 19 4.61 -15.72 -10.69
C ASP A 19 3.44 -15.84 -9.70
N LYS A 20 3.11 -17.05 -9.24
CA LYS A 20 2.13 -17.24 -8.16
C LYS A 20 2.69 -18.22 -7.12
N PRO A 21 2.57 -17.95 -5.81
CA PRO A 21 1.93 -16.78 -5.17
C PRO A 21 2.83 -15.52 -5.10
N ALA A 22 2.21 -14.34 -4.95
CA ALA A 22 2.91 -13.09 -4.64
C ALA A 22 3.12 -12.97 -3.13
N ASN A 23 4.37 -12.87 -2.68
CA ASN A 23 4.68 -12.64 -1.26
C ASN A 23 4.96 -11.15 -1.04
N LEU A 24 4.19 -10.54 -0.15
CA LEU A 24 4.26 -9.13 0.17
C LEU A 24 4.68 -8.93 1.62
N ARG A 25 5.43 -7.87 1.89
CA ARG A 25 5.86 -7.51 3.25
C ARG A 25 5.74 -6.02 3.47
N LEU A 26 5.27 -5.69 4.67
CA LEU A 26 5.28 -4.35 5.22
C LEU A 26 6.27 -4.30 6.38
N SER A 27 7.08 -3.25 6.45
CA SER A 27 7.92 -2.96 7.61
C SER A 27 7.63 -1.55 8.12
N ALA A 28 7.07 -1.48 9.32
CA ALA A 28 6.83 -0.23 10.03
C ALA A 28 7.93 -0.01 11.08
N ASP A 29 8.40 1.24 11.19
CA ASP A 29 9.38 1.70 12.18
C ASP A 29 8.73 2.80 13.02
N PHE A 30 8.32 2.42 14.23
CA PHE A 30 7.73 3.29 15.25
C PHE A 30 8.76 3.77 16.28
N SER A 31 10.05 3.73 15.94
CA SER A 31 11.06 4.37 16.78
C SER A 31 10.72 5.86 16.97
N PRO A 32 11.04 6.45 18.13
CA PRO A 32 10.65 7.82 18.44
C PRO A 32 10.95 8.81 17.31
N GLY A 33 9.90 9.47 16.78
CA GLY A 33 10.01 10.51 15.77
C GLY A 33 10.24 10.03 14.32
N LYS A 34 10.22 8.71 14.06
CA LYS A 34 10.28 8.19 12.69
C LYS A 34 8.90 8.00 12.09
N ASP A 35 8.13 7.11 12.71
CA ASP A 35 6.80 6.67 12.26
C ASP A 35 6.80 6.46 10.73
N THR A 36 7.59 5.50 10.24
CA THR A 36 7.72 5.25 8.80
C THR A 36 7.31 3.85 8.41
N CYS A 37 6.89 3.67 7.16
CA CYS A 37 6.50 2.39 6.59
C CYS A 37 7.21 2.17 5.25
N ARG A 38 7.59 0.92 4.97
CA ARG A 38 8.21 0.47 3.73
C ARG A 38 7.52 -0.78 3.22
N PHE A 39 7.30 -0.82 1.90
CA PHE A 39 6.73 -1.96 1.21
C PHE A 39 7.79 -2.78 0.49
N PHE A 40 7.61 -4.09 0.51
CA PHE A 40 8.48 -5.03 -0.16
C PHE A 40 7.67 -6.15 -0.81
N TYR A 41 8.24 -6.74 -1.85
CA TYR A 41 7.80 -7.99 -2.44
C TYR A 41 8.96 -8.98 -2.50
N GLN A 42 8.66 -10.28 -2.54
CA GLN A 42 9.70 -11.30 -2.65
C GLN A 42 9.92 -11.69 -4.11
N HIS A 43 11.07 -11.30 -4.67
CA HIS A 43 11.49 -11.71 -6.01
C HIS A 43 11.66 -13.23 -6.14
N GLN A 44 11.62 -13.76 -7.36
CA GLN A 44 11.77 -15.20 -7.69
C GLN A 44 12.95 -15.88 -6.98
N GLN A 45 14.05 -15.15 -6.79
CA GLN A 45 15.26 -15.65 -6.13
C GLN A 45 15.17 -15.66 -4.60
N GLY A 46 13.97 -15.45 -4.03
CA GLY A 46 13.72 -15.39 -2.58
C GLY A 46 14.09 -14.07 -1.92
N GLN A 47 14.63 -13.10 -2.68
CA GLN A 47 15.08 -11.80 -2.18
C GLN A 47 13.92 -10.83 -1.97
N TRP A 48 13.96 -10.05 -0.88
CA TRP A 48 12.98 -8.99 -0.63
C TRP A 48 13.42 -7.68 -1.29
N LEU A 49 12.63 -7.18 -2.23
CA LEU A 49 12.88 -5.93 -2.96
C LEU A 49 11.86 -4.87 -2.55
N ARG A 50 12.29 -3.60 -2.44
CA ARG A 50 11.43 -2.49 -2.02
C ARG A 50 10.49 -2.08 -3.15
N LEU A 51 9.21 -1.88 -2.81
CA LEU A 51 8.19 -1.35 -3.71
C LEU A 51 7.87 0.10 -3.32
N GLY A 52 8.18 1.04 -4.19
CA GLY A 52 7.85 2.45 -3.98
C GLY A 52 8.71 3.18 -2.91
N PRO A 53 8.27 4.38 -2.49
CA PRO A 53 8.96 5.22 -1.52
C PRO A 53 8.75 4.76 -0.07
N VAL A 54 9.43 5.43 0.86
CA VAL A 54 9.12 5.33 2.29
C VAL A 54 7.91 6.22 2.58
N HIS A 55 6.96 5.70 3.35
CA HIS A 55 5.76 6.44 3.73
C HIS A 55 5.85 6.91 5.18
N SER A 56 5.63 8.19 5.43
CA SER A 56 5.47 8.73 6.78
C SER A 56 4.06 8.42 7.31
N LEU A 57 4.01 7.82 8.50
CA LEU A 57 2.80 7.50 9.23
C LEU A 57 2.44 8.71 10.10
N TYR A 58 1.65 9.62 9.53
CA TYR A 58 1.15 10.77 10.29
C TYR A 58 0.00 10.33 11.19
N TYR A 59 0.25 10.25 12.49
CA TYR A 59 -0.82 10.09 13.47
C TYR A 59 -1.62 11.39 13.53
N ARG A 60 -2.86 11.35 13.06
CA ARG A 60 -3.81 12.43 13.25
C ARG A 60 -4.80 12.03 14.35
N LEU A 61 -5.08 12.96 15.26
CA LEU A 61 -5.97 12.76 16.41
C LEU A 61 -7.46 12.66 16.02
N ASP A 62 -7.78 12.87 14.74
CA ASP A 62 -9.13 12.89 14.19
C ASP A 62 -9.79 11.51 14.12
N GLN A 63 -9.01 10.42 14.05
CA GLN A 63 -9.56 9.06 13.95
C GLN A 63 -9.33 8.22 15.20
N PHE A 64 -8.57 8.71 16.19
CA PHE A 64 -8.29 8.02 17.47
C PHE A 64 -7.85 6.55 17.31
N MET A 65 -7.32 6.19 16.13
CA MET A 65 -6.95 4.84 15.74
C MET A 65 -5.47 4.81 15.38
N GLY A 66 -4.77 3.77 15.83
CA GLY A 66 -3.37 3.53 15.43
C GLY A 66 -3.25 3.11 13.97
N ALA A 67 -2.02 3.12 13.42
CA ALA A 67 -1.74 2.68 12.05
C ALA A 67 -2.17 1.21 11.83
N ARG A 68 -2.91 0.95 10.74
CA ARG A 68 -3.38 -0.40 10.38
C ARG A 68 -2.84 -0.81 9.01
N ALA A 69 -2.51 -2.10 8.91
CA ALA A 69 -2.19 -2.72 7.64
C ALA A 69 -3.47 -3.21 6.96
N ALA A 70 -3.65 -2.93 5.66
CA ALA A 70 -4.80 -3.40 4.90
C ALA A 70 -4.37 -3.90 3.51
N LEU A 71 -5.05 -4.94 3.04
CA LEU A 71 -4.92 -5.48 1.70
C LEU A 71 -6.27 -5.33 1.01
N PHE A 72 -6.29 -4.65 -0.13
CA PHE A 72 -7.51 -4.45 -0.89
C PHE A 72 -7.42 -5.11 -2.26
N CYS A 73 -8.57 -5.42 -2.84
CA CYS A 73 -8.68 -5.91 -4.20
C CYS A 73 -9.90 -5.24 -4.81
N PHE A 74 -9.68 -4.41 -5.82
CA PHE A 74 -10.75 -3.67 -6.49
C PHE A 74 -10.71 -3.99 -7.99
N PRO A 75 -11.86 -4.36 -8.59
CA PRO A 75 -11.93 -4.55 -10.03
C PRO A 75 -11.82 -3.19 -10.73
N VAL A 76 -10.82 -3.02 -11.60
CA VAL A 76 -10.73 -1.83 -12.45
C VAL A 76 -11.52 -2.10 -13.72
N MET A 77 -12.58 -1.32 -13.95
CA MET A 77 -13.63 -1.57 -14.96
C MET A 77 -13.16 -1.70 -16.42
N ASN A 78 -11.91 -1.38 -16.77
CA ASN A 78 -11.48 -1.27 -18.17
C ASN A 78 -10.48 -2.32 -18.66
N ARG A 79 -10.05 -3.28 -17.85
CA ARG A 79 -9.22 -4.39 -18.33
C ARG A 79 -9.69 -5.66 -17.64
N GLY A 80 -10.04 -6.70 -18.38
CA GLY A 80 -10.46 -8.01 -17.85
C GLY A 80 -9.40 -8.73 -16.99
N ALA A 81 -8.36 -8.03 -16.54
CA ALA A 81 -7.36 -8.47 -15.60
C ALA A 81 -7.64 -7.83 -14.22
N GLY A 82 -7.81 -8.66 -13.20
CA GLY A 82 -7.94 -8.18 -11.82
C GLY A 82 -6.63 -7.52 -11.37
N LEU A 83 -6.69 -6.24 -11.02
CA LEU A 83 -5.60 -5.54 -10.35
C LEU A 83 -5.71 -5.83 -8.85
N ILE A 84 -4.67 -6.41 -8.25
CA ILE A 84 -4.53 -6.45 -6.80
C ILE A 84 -3.77 -5.18 -6.40
N SER A 85 -4.48 -4.21 -5.83
CA SER A 85 -3.86 -2.99 -5.30
C SER A 85 -3.67 -3.11 -3.80
N VAL A 86 -2.43 -3.03 -3.34
CA VAL A 86 -2.14 -3.04 -1.89
C VAL A 86 -1.97 -1.60 -1.44
N SER A 87 -3.07 -0.99 -1.02
CA SER A 87 -3.12 0.38 -0.53
C SER A 87 -3.22 0.41 0.99
N PHE A 88 -2.63 1.42 1.62
CA PHE A 88 -2.73 1.64 3.07
C PHE A 88 -3.39 2.99 3.31
N ALA A 89 -4.46 2.97 4.10
CA ALA A 89 -5.07 4.18 4.63
C ALA A 89 -4.70 4.29 6.10
N ILE A 90 -4.16 5.44 6.47
CA ILE A 90 -4.18 5.91 7.85
C ILE A 90 -5.51 6.65 7.97
N HIS A 91 -6.49 6.00 8.60
CA HIS A 91 -7.59 6.75 9.19
C HIS A 91 -7.00 7.32 10.48
#